data_AF-A0A7V9MBE8-F1
#
_entry.id   AF-A0A7V9MBE8-F1
#
_cell.length_a   1.000
_cell.length_b   1.000
_cell.length_c   1.000
_cell.angle_alpha   90.00
_cell.angle_beta   90.00
_cell.angle_gamma   90.00
#
_symmetry.space_group_name_H-M   'P 1'
#
loop_
_entity.id
_entity.type
_entity.pdbx_description
1 polymer ?
#
loop_
_entity_poly.entity_id
_entity_poly.type
_entity_poly.pdbx_seq_one_letter_code
_entity_poly.pdbx_strand_id
1 'polypeptide(L)'
;MTQQFRCSASSMQRSEPLLGTASTILAFLLIEVPGPWGVDAVRDCRLPQQLTENLLGKVHPLGIRPLLIRRHGRSNPPSTRVFAAYADPHLPWMQTAELDSPQQILDLDLDGLAAGRSAGLAVTDDPIFLTCTHGRHDPCCAEQGRPVARTLAASHPAESWEVSHIGGDRFAGNVLVLPEGLYYGHLQPDVASKLATEHRRGHLSLNELRGRSGFGFAIQAAEVYLRRHLALTELRAIRLESQSLRLGITEAVFLHGTQRWRVRLRRAQADAHLLTCGARLSNPTFVHELIAIEPDATGLAVSP
;
A
#
# COMPACT_ATOMS: atom_id res chain seq x y z
N MET A 1 -24.80 -18.09 20.34
CA MET A 1 -23.45 -18.04 19.75
C MET A 1 -22.90 -16.66 19.99
N THR A 2 -21.88 -16.52 20.84
CA THR A 2 -21.17 -15.25 21.03
C THR A 2 -20.52 -14.87 19.71
N GLN A 3 -20.92 -13.74 19.12
CA GLN A 3 -20.37 -13.26 17.85
C GLN A 3 -18.86 -13.02 18.05
N GLN A 4 -18.03 -13.74 17.31
CA GLN A 4 -16.59 -13.56 17.37
C GLN A 4 -16.24 -12.15 16.88
N PHE A 5 -15.36 -11.46 17.59
CA PHE A 5 -14.92 -10.11 17.23
C PHE A 5 -14.39 -10.05 15.78
N ARG A 6 -14.73 -8.96 15.08
CA ARG A 6 -14.28 -8.66 13.72
C ARG A 6 -13.72 -7.24 13.68
N CYS A 7 -12.41 -7.12 13.48
CA CYS A 7 -11.70 -5.84 13.52
C CYS A 7 -12.21 -4.87 12.46
N SER A 8 -12.53 -5.36 11.25
CA SER A 8 -13.03 -4.53 10.15
C SER A 8 -14.42 -3.97 10.41
N ALA A 9 -15.36 -4.81 10.87
CA ALA A 9 -16.69 -4.36 11.24
C ALA A 9 -16.64 -3.34 12.39
N SER A 10 -15.79 -3.59 13.40
CA SER A 10 -15.59 -2.67 14.52
C SER A 10 -15.01 -1.32 14.08
N SER A 11 -14.08 -1.31 13.11
CA SER A 11 -13.51 -0.08 12.52
C SER A 11 -14.55 0.74 11.77
N MET A 12 -15.41 0.09 10.98
CA MET A 12 -16.52 0.72 10.29
C MET A 12 -17.53 1.33 11.26
N GLN A 13 -17.89 0.62 12.33
CA GLN A 13 -18.85 1.09 13.34
C GLN A 13 -18.42 2.39 14.03
N ARG A 14 -17.11 2.60 14.20
CA ARG A 14 -16.54 3.83 14.79
C ARG A 14 -16.15 4.88 13.76
N SER A 15 -16.43 4.66 12.46
CA SER A 15 -16.02 5.54 11.36
C SER A 15 -14.52 5.89 11.44
N GLU A 16 -13.68 4.87 11.67
CA GLU A 16 -12.24 5.10 11.88
C GLU A 16 -11.60 5.76 10.65
N PRO A 17 -10.85 6.87 10.81
CA PRO A 17 -10.19 7.53 9.69
C PRO A 17 -9.16 6.63 9.00
N LEU A 18 -9.23 6.56 7.67
CA LEU A 18 -8.25 5.85 6.83
C LEU A 18 -6.93 6.62 6.66
N LEU A 19 -6.99 7.95 6.75
CA LEU A 19 -5.91 8.84 6.34
C LEU A 19 -4.63 8.62 7.16
N GLY A 20 -3.51 8.48 6.46
CA GLY A 20 -2.21 8.31 7.11
C GLY A 20 -2.02 6.94 7.74
N THR A 21 -2.67 5.90 7.21
CA THR A 21 -2.56 4.55 7.76
C THR A 21 -1.89 3.55 6.83
N ALA A 22 -1.45 3.98 5.64
CA ALA A 22 -0.75 3.10 4.70
C ALA A 22 0.65 2.75 5.24
N SER A 23 1.08 1.49 5.07
CA SER A 23 2.42 1.08 5.45
C SER A 23 3.48 1.95 4.79
N THR A 24 4.53 2.33 5.54
CA THR A 24 5.60 3.20 5.05
C THR A 24 6.73 2.36 4.46
N ILE A 25 6.60 2.01 3.18
CA ILE A 25 7.49 1.08 2.46
C ILE A 25 7.80 1.67 1.08
N LEU A 26 9.08 1.63 0.70
CA LEU A 26 9.54 2.02 -0.64
C LEU A 26 9.75 0.78 -1.53
N ALA A 27 10.51 -0.21 -1.07
CA ALA A 27 10.87 -1.37 -1.87
C ALA A 27 9.96 -2.58 -1.61
N PHE A 28 9.40 -3.15 -2.68
CA PHE A 28 8.56 -4.35 -2.64
C PHE A 28 9.14 -5.44 -3.52
N LEU A 29 9.12 -6.67 -3.02
CA LEU A 29 9.40 -7.87 -3.80
C LEU A 29 8.18 -8.79 -3.74
N LEU A 30 7.49 -8.96 -4.86
CA LEU A 30 6.33 -9.83 -4.99
C LEU A 30 6.73 -11.16 -5.62
N ILE A 31 6.26 -12.27 -5.05
CA ILE A 31 6.60 -13.62 -5.51
C ILE A 31 5.32 -14.41 -5.72
N GLU A 32 5.11 -14.92 -6.93
CA GLU A 32 3.96 -15.78 -7.22
C GLU A 32 4.13 -17.14 -6.54
N VAL A 33 3.33 -17.37 -5.50
CA VAL A 33 3.29 -18.64 -4.77
C VAL A 33 1.84 -19.09 -4.68
N PRO A 34 1.39 -19.95 -5.63
CA PRO A 34 0.04 -20.50 -5.62
C PRO A 34 -0.22 -21.34 -4.37
N GLY A 35 -1.50 -21.48 -4.01
CA GLY A 35 -1.92 -22.30 -2.89
C GLY A 35 -2.13 -21.51 -1.60
N PRO A 36 -2.38 -22.21 -0.47
CA PRO A 36 -2.65 -21.57 0.81
C PRO A 36 -1.38 -20.94 1.40
N TRP A 37 -1.56 -19.85 2.12
CA TRP A 37 -0.55 -19.21 2.97
C TRP A 37 -0.95 -19.42 4.43
N GLY A 38 0.01 -19.74 5.29
CA GLY A 38 -0.20 -19.91 6.74
C GLY A 38 -0.30 -18.58 7.49
N VAL A 39 0.19 -18.50 8.72
CA VAL A 39 0.03 -17.27 9.54
C VAL A 39 1.06 -16.23 9.13
N ASP A 40 2.31 -16.64 8.99
CA ASP A 40 3.36 -15.88 8.33
C ASP A 40 3.40 -16.32 6.86
N ALA A 41 3.02 -15.44 5.94
CA ALA A 41 2.86 -15.83 4.54
C ALA A 41 4.14 -16.41 3.93
N VAL A 42 5.29 -15.77 4.17
CA VAL A 42 6.54 -16.15 3.50
C VAL A 42 7.11 -17.41 4.14
N ARG A 43 7.04 -17.55 5.47
CA ARG A 43 7.53 -18.74 6.19
C ARG A 43 6.61 -19.95 6.02
N ASP A 44 5.29 -19.72 6.00
CA ASP A 44 4.28 -20.76 5.96
C ASP A 44 3.68 -20.90 4.56
N CYS A 45 4.53 -21.02 3.53
CA CYS A 45 4.11 -21.26 2.15
C CYS A 45 4.71 -22.54 1.56
N ARG A 46 4.50 -22.74 0.26
CA ARG A 46 4.97 -23.93 -0.47
C ARG A 46 6.43 -23.85 -0.91
N LEU A 47 7.09 -22.70 -0.77
CA LEU A 47 8.51 -22.59 -1.05
C LEU A 47 9.32 -23.39 -0.02
N PRO A 48 10.47 -23.96 -0.40
CA PRO A 48 11.35 -24.64 0.54
C PRO A 48 11.74 -23.74 1.71
N GLN A 49 11.71 -24.26 2.93
CA GLN A 49 11.99 -23.50 4.14
C GLN A 49 13.34 -22.75 4.06
N GLN A 50 14.41 -23.44 3.64
CA GLN A 50 15.74 -22.84 3.48
C GLN A 50 15.73 -21.66 2.49
N LEU A 51 14.95 -21.73 1.41
CA LEU A 51 14.80 -20.62 0.46
C LEU A 51 14.13 -19.41 1.13
N THR A 52 13.04 -19.64 1.86
CA THR A 52 12.31 -18.56 2.56
C THR A 52 13.16 -17.92 3.66
N GLU A 53 13.95 -18.70 4.41
CA GLU A 53 14.85 -18.19 5.44
C GLU A 53 15.97 -17.34 4.84
N ASN A 54 16.61 -17.82 3.78
CA ASN A 54 17.65 -17.07 3.07
C ASN A 54 17.08 -15.78 2.47
N LEU A 55 15.90 -15.84 1.85
CA LEU A 55 15.22 -14.68 1.30
C LEU A 55 14.97 -13.63 2.39
N LEU A 56 14.33 -14.03 3.49
CA LEU A 56 14.01 -13.14 4.60
C LEU A 56 15.28 -12.53 5.22
N GLY A 57 16.35 -13.34 5.34
CA GLY A 57 17.66 -12.88 5.80
C GLY A 57 18.30 -11.81 4.91
N LYS A 58 18.04 -11.83 3.59
CA LYS A 58 18.52 -10.81 2.64
C LYS A 58 17.63 -9.57 2.62
N VAL A 59 16.31 -9.73 2.53
CA VAL A 59 15.38 -8.60 2.28
C VAL A 59 15.08 -7.76 3.51
N HIS A 60 15.04 -8.34 4.72
CA HIS A 60 14.70 -7.61 5.94
C HIS A 60 15.72 -6.51 6.31
N PRO A 61 17.05 -6.79 6.33
CA PRO A 61 18.05 -5.75 6.61
C PRO A 61 18.03 -4.59 5.61
N LEU A 62 17.57 -4.86 4.38
CA LEU A 62 17.46 -3.88 3.30
C LEU A 62 16.14 -3.09 3.32
N GLY A 63 15.22 -3.40 4.25
CA GLY A 63 13.91 -2.75 4.31
C GLY A 63 12.99 -3.08 3.13
N ILE A 64 13.31 -4.13 2.36
CA ILE A 64 12.46 -4.61 1.27
C ILE A 64 11.30 -5.40 1.88
N ARG A 65 10.08 -5.13 1.42
CA ARG A 65 8.88 -5.86 1.83
C ARG A 65 8.63 -7.04 0.89
N PRO A 66 8.89 -8.29 1.31
CA PRO A 66 8.47 -9.46 0.56
C PRO A 66 6.97 -9.67 0.72
N LEU A 67 6.27 -9.99 -0.38
CA LEU A 67 4.86 -10.36 -0.39
C LEU A 67 4.66 -11.55 -1.32
N LEU A 68 3.78 -12.46 -0.93
CA LEU A 68 3.33 -13.53 -1.82
C LEU A 68 2.12 -13.06 -2.61
N ILE A 69 2.08 -13.40 -3.89
CA ILE A 69 0.95 -13.12 -4.79
C ILE A 69 0.43 -14.41 -5.42
N ARG A 70 -0.83 -14.39 -5.87
CA ARG A 70 -1.41 -15.44 -6.71
C ARG A 70 -2.54 -14.88 -7.56
N ARG A 71 -2.85 -15.53 -8.68
CA ARG A 71 -4.08 -15.25 -9.43
C ARG A 71 -5.31 -15.67 -8.63
N HIS A 72 -6.41 -14.94 -8.82
CA HIS A 72 -7.69 -15.33 -8.25
C HIS A 72 -8.16 -16.69 -8.80
N GLY A 73 -8.71 -17.53 -7.94
CA GLY A 73 -9.13 -18.88 -8.31
C GLY A 73 -7.99 -19.90 -8.30
N ARG A 74 -8.17 -21.01 -9.02
CA ARG A 74 -7.15 -22.06 -9.12
C ARG A 74 -6.22 -21.77 -10.30
N SER A 75 -4.95 -21.58 -9.98
CA SER A 75 -3.86 -21.47 -10.96
C SER A 75 -2.69 -22.34 -10.50
N ASN A 76 -1.98 -22.94 -11.46
CA ASN A 76 -0.73 -23.65 -11.23
C ASN A 76 0.22 -23.31 -12.39
N PRO A 77 0.79 -22.09 -12.41
CA PRO A 77 1.68 -21.66 -13.47
C PRO A 77 2.92 -22.56 -13.54
N PRO A 78 3.48 -22.74 -14.74
CA PRO A 78 4.70 -23.54 -14.92
C PRO A 78 5.96 -22.81 -14.44
N SER A 79 5.91 -21.48 -14.33
CA SER A 79 6.99 -20.59 -13.91
C SER A 79 6.57 -19.78 -12.69
N THR A 80 7.55 -19.17 -12.01
CA THR A 80 7.31 -18.25 -10.89
C THR A 80 7.42 -16.82 -11.38
N ARG A 81 6.30 -16.08 -11.43
CA ARG A 81 6.36 -14.62 -11.65
C ARG A 81 6.95 -13.93 -10.44
N VAL A 82 7.81 -12.95 -10.68
CA VAL A 82 8.24 -11.99 -9.66
C VAL A 82 8.00 -10.57 -10.11
N PHE A 83 7.78 -9.68 -9.14
CA PHE A 83 7.82 -8.23 -9.37
C PHE A 83 8.76 -7.58 -8.35
N ALA A 84 9.59 -6.67 -8.84
CA ALA A 84 10.36 -5.74 -8.02
C ALA A 84 9.79 -4.35 -8.25
N ALA A 85 9.32 -3.68 -7.20
CA ALA A 85 8.76 -2.34 -7.31
C ALA A 85 9.38 -1.39 -6.29
N TYR A 86 9.68 -0.18 -6.73
CA TYR A 86 10.13 0.90 -5.87
C TYR A 86 9.10 2.03 -5.91
N ALA A 87 8.37 2.18 -4.82
CA ALA A 87 7.24 3.10 -4.67
C ALA A 87 7.69 4.52 -4.25
N ASP A 88 8.67 5.06 -4.97
CA ASP A 88 9.05 6.46 -4.81
C ASP A 88 7.85 7.38 -5.10
N PRO A 89 7.57 8.40 -4.27
CA PRO A 89 6.43 9.28 -4.52
C PRO A 89 6.49 10.08 -5.83
N HIS A 90 7.68 10.27 -6.40
CA HIS A 90 7.93 11.08 -7.58
C HIS A 90 8.24 10.23 -8.82
N LEU A 91 9.15 9.27 -8.67
CA LEU A 91 9.66 8.42 -9.75
C LEU A 91 9.50 6.93 -9.42
N PRO A 92 8.26 6.45 -9.21
CA PRO A 92 8.05 5.04 -8.93
C PRO A 92 8.29 4.21 -10.18
N TRP A 93 8.76 2.98 -9.99
CA TRP A 93 8.99 2.04 -11.08
C TRP A 93 8.70 0.61 -10.66
N MET A 94 8.48 -0.25 -11.64
CA MET A 94 8.33 -1.69 -11.44
C MET A 94 9.03 -2.47 -12.55
N GLN A 95 9.57 -3.62 -12.17
CA GLN A 95 10.15 -4.60 -13.07
C GLN A 95 9.60 -5.99 -12.77
N THR A 96 9.56 -6.86 -13.76
CA THR A 96 9.01 -8.22 -13.64
C THR A 96 9.78 -9.22 -14.49
N ALA A 97 9.72 -10.49 -14.10
CA ALA A 97 10.19 -11.63 -14.89
C ALA A 97 9.43 -12.91 -14.52
N GLU A 98 9.51 -13.89 -15.42
CA GLU A 98 9.24 -15.29 -15.09
C GLU A 98 10.55 -15.96 -14.73
N LEU A 99 10.57 -16.65 -13.60
CA LEU A 99 11.68 -17.48 -13.17
C LEU A 99 11.34 -18.94 -13.44
N ASP A 100 12.28 -19.67 -14.04
CA ASP A 100 12.17 -21.11 -14.27
C ASP A 100 12.27 -21.89 -12.95
N SER A 101 12.88 -21.28 -11.94
CA SER A 101 13.12 -21.87 -10.63
C SER A 101 12.96 -20.81 -9.52
N PRO A 102 12.20 -21.10 -8.43
CA PRO A 102 12.09 -20.18 -7.31
C PRO A 102 13.42 -19.82 -6.63
N GLN A 103 14.46 -20.65 -6.79
CA GLN A 103 15.78 -20.39 -6.24
C GLN A 103 16.42 -19.13 -6.86
N GLN A 104 16.08 -18.80 -8.11
CA GLN A 104 16.58 -17.62 -8.82
C GLN A 104 16.17 -16.28 -8.17
N ILE A 105 15.18 -16.30 -7.27
CA ILE A 105 14.81 -15.12 -6.46
C ILE A 105 16.03 -14.61 -5.66
N LEU A 106 16.93 -15.50 -5.24
CA LEU A 106 18.12 -15.14 -4.47
C LEU A 106 19.23 -14.50 -5.32
N ASP A 107 19.12 -14.55 -6.65
CA ASP A 107 20.09 -14.02 -7.61
C ASP A 107 19.75 -12.57 -8.05
N LEU A 108 18.57 -12.07 -7.66
CA LEU A 108 18.14 -10.69 -7.94
C LEU A 108 19.06 -9.67 -7.25
N ASP A 109 19.24 -8.51 -7.88
CA ASP A 109 19.95 -7.37 -7.27
C ASP A 109 19.06 -6.68 -6.21
N LEU A 110 19.01 -7.27 -5.02
CA LEU A 110 18.22 -6.77 -3.89
C LEU A 110 18.80 -5.48 -3.32
N ASP A 111 20.12 -5.30 -3.32
CA ASP A 111 20.76 -4.05 -2.92
C ASP A 111 20.41 -2.91 -3.89
N GLY A 112 20.36 -3.21 -5.19
CA GLY A 112 19.83 -2.33 -6.23
C GLY A 112 18.40 -1.90 -5.94
N LEU A 113 17.49 -2.88 -5.74
CA LEU A 113 16.09 -2.62 -5.42
C LEU A 113 15.92 -1.74 -4.16
N ALA A 114 16.63 -2.06 -3.08
CA ALA A 114 16.58 -1.29 -1.84
C ALA A 114 17.00 0.17 -2.03
N ALA A 115 17.97 0.41 -2.91
CA ALA A 115 18.46 1.72 -3.26
C ALA A 115 17.70 2.41 -4.41
N GLY A 116 16.56 1.85 -4.83
CA GLY A 116 15.73 2.41 -5.91
C GLY A 116 16.32 2.28 -7.32
N ARG A 117 17.30 1.38 -7.51
CA ARG A 117 17.86 1.01 -8.82
C ARG A 117 17.24 -0.30 -9.31
N SER A 118 17.45 -0.60 -10.59
CA SER A 118 16.97 -1.85 -11.20
C SER A 118 17.37 -3.08 -10.40
N ALA A 119 16.45 -4.04 -10.31
CA ALA A 119 16.67 -5.37 -9.73
C ALA A 119 17.21 -6.39 -10.76
N GLY A 120 17.61 -5.94 -11.96
CA GLY A 120 18.04 -6.81 -13.07
C GLY A 120 16.89 -7.47 -13.83
N LEU A 121 15.67 -6.94 -13.72
CA LEU A 121 14.45 -7.48 -14.34
C LEU A 121 13.95 -6.58 -15.49
N ALA A 122 13.00 -7.07 -16.30
CA ALA A 122 12.40 -6.28 -17.39
C ALA A 122 11.46 -5.20 -16.84
N VAL A 123 11.54 -3.97 -17.35
CA VAL A 123 10.64 -2.87 -16.97
C VAL A 123 9.20 -3.17 -17.41
N THR A 124 8.23 -2.77 -16.61
CA THR A 124 6.81 -2.83 -16.93
C THR A 124 6.11 -1.55 -16.49
N ASP A 125 5.29 -0.99 -17.38
CA ASP A 125 4.50 0.22 -17.12
C ASP A 125 3.07 -0.10 -16.66
N ASP A 126 2.63 -1.36 -16.81
CA ASP A 126 1.30 -1.78 -16.38
C ASP A 126 1.21 -1.81 -14.85
N PRO A 127 0.23 -1.11 -14.24
CA PRO A 127 0.01 -1.18 -12.81
C PRO A 127 -0.52 -2.56 -12.42
N ILE A 128 -0.30 -2.94 -11.16
CA ILE A 128 -0.89 -4.14 -10.58
C ILE A 128 -1.77 -3.80 -9.38
N PHE A 129 -2.92 -4.48 -9.30
CA PHE A 129 -3.90 -4.32 -8.24
C PHE A 129 -3.84 -5.52 -7.30
N LEU A 130 -3.33 -5.29 -6.10
CA LEU A 130 -3.00 -6.34 -5.12
C LEU A 130 -4.03 -6.34 -4.00
N THR A 131 -4.97 -7.27 -4.03
CA THR A 131 -6.01 -7.39 -3.00
C THR A 131 -5.57 -8.31 -1.88
N CYS A 132 -5.54 -7.81 -0.65
CA CYS A 132 -5.19 -8.65 0.49
C CYS A 132 -6.28 -9.70 0.74
N THR A 133 -5.93 -11.00 0.71
CA THR A 133 -6.88 -12.11 0.99
C THR A 133 -6.36 -13.06 2.07
N HIS A 134 -5.40 -12.60 2.89
CA HIS A 134 -4.63 -13.43 3.82
C HIS A 134 -5.38 -13.82 5.10
N GLY A 135 -6.40 -14.67 4.96
CA GLY A 135 -7.33 -15.05 6.05
C GLY A 135 -6.72 -15.78 7.24
N ARG A 136 -5.58 -16.46 7.06
CA ARG A 136 -4.85 -17.13 8.15
C ARG A 136 -4.14 -16.14 9.06
N HIS A 137 -3.75 -14.98 8.52
CA HIS A 137 -3.24 -13.86 9.32
C HIS A 137 -4.38 -13.13 10.03
N ASP A 138 -5.43 -12.75 9.29
CA ASP A 138 -6.63 -12.14 9.86
C ASP A 138 -7.89 -12.53 9.05
N PRO A 139 -8.95 -13.08 9.68
CA PRO A 139 -10.19 -13.46 9.01
C PRO A 139 -10.84 -12.32 8.19
N CYS A 140 -10.80 -11.07 8.67
CA CYS A 140 -11.39 -9.94 7.96
C CYS A 140 -10.73 -9.73 6.59
N CYS A 141 -9.42 -9.94 6.47
CA CYS A 141 -8.71 -9.82 5.19
C CYS A 141 -9.26 -10.82 4.15
N ALA A 142 -9.58 -12.05 4.55
CA ALA A 142 -10.20 -13.01 3.65
C ALA A 142 -11.69 -12.73 3.38
N GLU A 143 -12.46 -12.40 4.42
CA GLU A 143 -13.90 -12.17 4.34
C GLU A 143 -14.24 -10.98 3.45
N GLN A 144 -13.53 -9.86 3.62
CA GLN A 144 -13.76 -8.63 2.84
C GLN A 144 -12.93 -8.58 1.56
N GLY A 145 -11.74 -9.17 1.54
CA GLY A 145 -10.83 -9.10 0.38
C GLY A 145 -11.21 -10.01 -0.78
N ARG A 146 -11.73 -11.23 -0.54
CA ARG A 146 -12.03 -12.17 -1.65
C ARG A 146 -13.10 -11.66 -2.63
N PRO A 147 -14.20 -11.01 -2.19
CA PRO A 147 -15.16 -10.38 -3.11
C PRO A 147 -14.52 -9.28 -3.97
N VAL A 148 -13.63 -8.47 -3.40
CA VAL A 148 -12.85 -7.44 -4.11
C VAL A 148 -11.92 -8.08 -5.15
N ALA A 149 -11.14 -9.09 -4.74
CA ALA A 149 -10.20 -9.80 -5.61
C ALA A 149 -10.90 -10.44 -6.81
N ARG A 150 -12.09 -11.04 -6.58
CA ARG A 150 -12.91 -11.64 -7.64
C ARG A 150 -13.33 -10.59 -8.68
N THR A 151 -13.77 -9.42 -8.23
CA THR A 151 -14.29 -8.36 -9.10
C THR A 151 -13.17 -7.69 -9.89
N LEU A 152 -12.02 -7.47 -9.25
CA LEU A 152 -10.82 -7.00 -9.93
C LEU A 152 -10.33 -8.04 -10.96
N ALA A 153 -10.24 -9.31 -10.59
CA ALA A 153 -9.85 -10.37 -11.53
C ALA A 153 -10.81 -10.52 -12.73
N ALA A 154 -12.11 -10.25 -12.54
CA ALA A 154 -13.07 -10.27 -13.64
C ALA A 154 -12.95 -9.06 -14.58
N SER A 155 -12.62 -7.87 -14.06
CA SER A 155 -12.55 -6.63 -14.84
C SER A 155 -11.16 -6.32 -15.40
N HIS A 156 -10.10 -6.72 -14.69
CA HIS A 156 -8.69 -6.44 -14.98
C HIS A 156 -7.84 -7.72 -14.77
N PRO A 157 -8.08 -8.81 -15.51
CA PRO A 157 -7.50 -10.13 -15.23
C PRO A 157 -5.98 -10.19 -15.27
N ALA A 158 -5.33 -9.41 -16.16
CA ALA A 158 -3.88 -9.41 -16.31
C ALA A 158 -3.16 -8.67 -15.16
N GLU A 159 -3.77 -7.62 -14.63
CA GLU A 159 -3.20 -6.70 -13.64
C GLU A 159 -3.58 -7.08 -12.20
N SER A 160 -4.61 -7.92 -12.03
CA SER A 160 -5.17 -8.26 -10.72
C SER A 160 -4.53 -9.48 -10.06
N TRP A 161 -4.20 -9.31 -8.78
CA TRP A 161 -3.55 -10.32 -7.96
C TRP A 161 -4.18 -10.35 -6.56
N GLU A 162 -4.29 -11.55 -5.99
CA GLU A 162 -4.40 -11.68 -4.54
C GLU A 162 -3.00 -11.54 -3.93
N VAL A 163 -2.90 -10.91 -2.76
CA VAL A 163 -1.63 -10.70 -2.06
C VAL A 163 -1.71 -11.12 -0.59
N SER A 164 -0.58 -11.57 -0.06
CA SER A 164 -0.38 -11.79 1.38
C SER A 164 -0.56 -10.51 2.19
N HIS A 165 -0.56 -10.60 3.52
CA HIS A 165 -0.90 -9.46 4.38
C HIS A 165 -0.03 -8.20 4.14
N ILE A 166 -0.70 -7.11 3.76
CA ILE A 166 -0.10 -5.81 3.42
C ILE A 166 -0.25 -4.75 4.52
N GLY A 167 -0.88 -5.06 5.66
CA GLY A 167 -1.12 -4.11 6.74
C GLY A 167 -2.52 -3.51 6.75
N GLY A 168 -3.04 -3.27 7.96
CA GLY A 168 -4.34 -2.61 8.18
C GLY A 168 -5.54 -3.56 8.11
N ASP A 169 -5.53 -4.69 8.84
CA ASP A 169 -6.61 -5.68 8.81
C ASP A 169 -7.99 -5.11 9.16
N ARG A 170 -8.04 -4.16 10.11
CA ARG A 170 -9.26 -3.42 10.44
C ARG A 170 -9.81 -2.56 9.28
N PHE A 171 -9.01 -2.36 8.23
CA PHE A 171 -9.42 -1.70 7.00
C PHE A 171 -9.65 -2.69 5.84
N ALA A 172 -9.92 -3.97 6.15
CA ALA A 172 -10.10 -5.03 5.16
C ALA A 172 -11.07 -4.65 4.02
N GLY A 173 -10.86 -5.28 2.85
CA GLY A 173 -11.08 -4.61 1.56
C GLY A 173 -9.84 -3.81 1.15
N ASN A 174 -8.65 -4.23 1.61
CA ASN A 174 -7.41 -3.53 1.30
C ASN A 174 -6.91 -3.88 -0.09
N VAL A 175 -6.57 -2.86 -0.87
CA VAL A 175 -5.89 -2.98 -2.16
C VAL A 175 -4.63 -2.12 -2.14
N LEU A 176 -3.50 -2.71 -2.54
CA LEU A 176 -2.27 -2.00 -2.86
C LEU A 176 -2.16 -1.87 -4.38
N VAL A 177 -1.86 -0.66 -4.86
CA VAL A 177 -1.55 -0.41 -6.27
C VAL A 177 -0.07 -0.08 -6.41
N LEU A 178 0.61 -0.84 -7.27
CA LEU A 178 2.01 -0.62 -7.63
C LEU A 178 2.10 -0.27 -9.12
N PRO A 179 3.09 0.56 -9.52
CA PRO A 179 4.27 0.97 -8.74
C PRO A 179 4.05 2.11 -7.74
N GLU A 180 2.90 2.80 -7.75
CA GLU A 180 2.75 4.06 -6.99
C GLU A 180 2.69 3.93 -5.46
N GLY A 181 2.58 2.72 -4.93
CA GLY A 181 2.53 2.45 -3.49
C GLY A 181 1.24 2.98 -2.85
N LEU A 182 0.12 2.94 -3.57
CA LEU A 182 -1.15 3.48 -3.08
C LEU A 182 -1.91 2.40 -2.31
N TYR A 183 -2.24 2.69 -1.06
CA TYR A 183 -3.04 1.79 -0.22
C TYR A 183 -4.46 2.30 -0.12
N TYR A 184 -5.41 1.43 -0.41
CA TYR A 184 -6.83 1.66 -0.22
C TYR A 184 -7.36 0.72 0.86
N GLY A 185 -8.39 1.14 1.58
CA GLY A 185 -9.04 0.37 2.63
C GLY A 185 -10.56 0.43 2.50
N HIS A 186 -11.24 -0.52 3.15
CA HIS A 186 -12.72 -0.63 3.15
C HIS A 186 -13.35 -0.72 1.76
N LEU A 187 -12.60 -1.12 0.72
CA LEU A 187 -13.15 -1.19 -0.62
C LEU A 187 -14.30 -2.20 -0.71
N GLN A 188 -15.38 -1.75 -1.32
CA GLN A 188 -16.44 -2.63 -1.80
C GLN A 188 -16.11 -3.10 -3.23
N PRO A 189 -16.67 -4.24 -3.67
CA PRO A 189 -16.29 -4.85 -4.95
C PRO A 189 -16.51 -3.93 -6.17
N ASP A 190 -17.63 -3.22 -6.23
CA ASP A 190 -17.97 -2.26 -7.29
C ASP A 190 -17.03 -1.05 -7.30
N VAL A 191 -16.72 -0.51 -6.11
CA VAL A 191 -15.77 0.60 -5.94
C VAL A 191 -14.38 0.19 -6.41
N ALA A 192 -13.94 -1.04 -6.14
CA ALA A 192 -12.63 -1.52 -6.56
C ALA A 192 -12.48 -1.58 -8.10
N SER A 193 -13.51 -2.03 -8.83
CA SER A 193 -13.47 -2.05 -10.30
C SER A 193 -13.38 -0.65 -10.90
N LYS A 194 -14.15 0.30 -10.34
CA LYS A 194 -14.09 1.71 -10.72
C LYS A 194 -12.71 2.29 -10.42
N LEU A 195 -12.16 2.03 -9.24
CA LEU A 195 -10.83 2.46 -8.83
C LEU A 195 -9.76 2.00 -9.82
N ALA A 196 -9.77 0.73 -10.23
CA ALA A 196 -8.80 0.21 -11.20
C ALA A 196 -8.93 0.91 -12.57
N THR A 197 -10.16 1.11 -13.04
CA THR A 197 -10.43 1.81 -14.31
C THR A 197 -9.92 3.24 -14.28
N GLU A 198 -10.19 3.97 -13.20
CA GLU A 198 -9.76 5.37 -13.03
C GLU A 198 -8.25 5.48 -12.80
N HIS A 199 -7.63 4.52 -12.10
CA HIS A 199 -6.18 4.47 -11.92
C HIS A 199 -5.45 4.36 -13.26
N ARG A 200 -5.94 3.51 -14.18
CA ARG A 200 -5.39 3.42 -15.55
C ARG A 200 -5.55 4.72 -16.35
N ARG A 201 -6.51 5.57 -15.98
CA ARG A 201 -6.67 6.92 -16.54
C ARG A 201 -5.84 7.98 -15.81
N GLY A 202 -5.03 7.57 -14.84
CA GLY A 202 -4.19 8.46 -14.05
C GLY A 202 -4.93 9.15 -12.91
N HIS A 203 -6.01 8.58 -12.38
CA HIS A 203 -6.80 9.18 -11.29
C HIS A 203 -6.87 8.31 -10.03
N LEU A 204 -6.97 8.97 -8.88
CA LEU A 204 -7.06 8.39 -7.55
C LEU A 204 -8.50 8.41 -7.03
N SER A 205 -8.90 7.36 -6.29
CA SER A 205 -10.10 7.41 -5.45
C SER A 205 -9.78 7.96 -4.06
N LEU A 206 -10.13 9.23 -3.79
CA LEU A 206 -9.71 9.91 -2.55
C LEU A 206 -10.46 9.47 -1.29
N ASN A 207 -11.63 8.83 -1.41
CA ASN A 207 -12.44 8.45 -0.25
C ASN A 207 -11.88 7.21 0.46
N GLU A 208 -11.38 6.24 -0.31
CA GLU A 208 -10.86 4.97 0.18
C GLU A 208 -9.34 4.98 0.35
N LEU A 209 -8.67 6.06 -0.09
CA LEU A 209 -7.21 6.19 -0.02
C LEU A 209 -6.75 6.33 1.43
N ARG A 210 -5.96 5.35 1.89
CA ARG A 210 -5.26 5.37 3.17
C ARG A 210 -4.00 6.23 3.11
N GLY A 211 -3.30 6.19 1.98
CA GLY A 211 -2.08 6.94 1.74
C GLY A 211 -1.13 6.28 0.75
N ARG A 212 -0.05 7.00 0.44
CA ARG A 212 1.08 6.53 -0.37
C ARG A 212 2.21 6.02 0.50
N SER A 213 2.73 4.83 0.21
CA SER A 213 3.70 4.14 1.07
C SER A 213 5.08 4.79 1.11
N GLY A 214 5.46 5.53 0.07
CA GLY A 214 6.68 6.34 0.06
C GLY A 214 6.63 7.57 0.97
N PHE A 215 5.47 7.88 1.57
CA PHE A 215 5.32 8.96 2.55
C PHE A 215 5.14 8.43 3.97
N GLY A 216 5.63 9.18 4.96
CA GLY A 216 5.26 8.97 6.36
C GLY A 216 3.79 9.29 6.62
N PHE A 217 3.21 8.71 7.68
CA PHE A 217 1.78 8.78 7.99
C PHE A 217 1.17 10.20 7.97
N ALA A 218 1.86 11.20 8.55
CA ALA A 218 1.37 12.57 8.54
C ALA A 218 1.35 13.17 7.13
N ILE A 219 2.36 12.87 6.31
CA ILE A 219 2.44 13.35 4.93
C ILE A 219 1.42 12.67 4.03
N GLN A 220 1.16 11.38 4.23
CA GLN A 220 0.05 10.67 3.59
C GLN A 220 -1.28 11.39 3.86
N ALA A 221 -1.57 11.73 5.12
CA ALA A 221 -2.77 12.47 5.46
C ALA A 221 -2.78 13.88 4.82
N ALA A 222 -1.63 14.57 4.83
CA ALA A 222 -1.50 15.91 4.24
C ALA A 222 -1.77 15.90 2.73
N GLU A 223 -1.24 14.91 2.00
CA GLU A 223 -1.48 14.70 0.58
C GLU A 223 -2.98 14.58 0.30
N VAL A 224 -3.68 13.74 1.06
CA VAL A 224 -5.13 13.51 0.85
C VAL A 224 -5.95 14.74 1.23
N TYR A 225 -5.61 15.43 2.32
CA TYR A 225 -6.29 16.67 2.70
C TYR A 225 -6.17 17.75 1.62
N LEU A 226 -4.97 17.96 1.08
CA LEU A 226 -4.76 18.93 0.00
C LEU A 226 -5.52 18.54 -1.27
N ARG A 227 -5.43 17.26 -1.68
CA ARG A 227 -6.16 16.76 -2.85
C ARG A 227 -7.67 16.95 -2.72
N ARG A 228 -8.24 16.69 -1.54
CA ARG A 228 -9.67 16.93 -1.28
C ARG A 228 -10.02 18.42 -1.31
N HIS A 229 -9.18 19.27 -0.72
CA HIS A 229 -9.38 20.72 -0.71
C HIS A 229 -9.41 21.32 -2.12
N LEU A 230 -8.54 20.81 -3.02
CA LEU A 230 -8.41 21.29 -4.40
C LEU A 230 -9.18 20.44 -5.42
N ALA A 231 -9.93 19.43 -4.98
CA ALA A 231 -10.61 18.44 -5.82
C ALA A 231 -9.68 17.75 -6.86
N LEU A 232 -8.43 17.46 -6.48
CA LEU A 232 -7.42 16.88 -7.36
C LEU A 232 -7.36 15.36 -7.26
N THR A 233 -7.84 14.68 -8.30
CA THR A 233 -7.76 13.22 -8.42
C THR A 233 -6.57 12.74 -9.24
N GLU A 234 -5.98 13.58 -10.10
CA GLU A 234 -4.86 13.16 -10.95
C GLU A 234 -3.66 12.66 -10.14
N LEU A 235 -3.08 11.54 -10.56
CA LEU A 235 -2.04 10.80 -9.85
C LEU A 235 -0.84 11.68 -9.50
N ARG A 236 -0.43 12.53 -10.45
CA ARG A 236 0.73 13.42 -10.38
C ARG A 236 0.37 14.90 -10.16
N ALA A 237 -0.86 15.19 -9.73
CA ALA A 237 -1.31 16.57 -9.53
C ALA A 237 -0.44 17.38 -8.58
N ILE A 238 0.07 16.74 -7.52
CA ILE A 238 0.85 17.40 -6.47
C ILE A 238 2.16 16.69 -6.20
N ARG A 239 3.19 17.47 -5.89
CA ARG A 239 4.53 17.00 -5.55
C ARG A 239 4.94 17.54 -4.19
N LEU A 240 5.31 16.68 -3.23
CA LEU A 240 5.93 17.15 -2.00
C LEU A 240 7.26 17.86 -2.31
N GLU A 241 7.46 19.06 -1.78
CA GLU A 241 8.72 19.80 -1.90
C GLU A 241 9.51 19.79 -0.59
N SER A 242 8.83 19.94 0.53
CA SER A 242 9.47 19.93 1.84
C SER A 242 8.50 19.47 2.92
N GLN A 243 9.08 19.03 4.03
CA GLN A 243 8.34 18.71 5.25
C GLN A 243 9.15 19.10 6.47
N SER A 244 8.48 19.44 7.57
CA SER A 244 9.12 19.64 8.86
C SER A 244 8.19 19.24 10.01
N LEU A 245 8.78 18.92 11.16
CA LEU A 245 8.07 18.67 12.41
C LEU A 245 8.58 19.65 13.46
N ARG A 246 7.71 20.54 13.94
CA ARG A 246 8.05 21.51 15.00
C ARG A 246 6.92 21.56 16.02
N LEU A 247 7.27 21.42 17.31
CA LEU A 247 6.31 21.52 18.42
C LEU A 247 5.06 20.63 18.23
N GLY A 248 5.24 19.42 17.71
CA GLY A 248 4.14 18.47 17.47
C GLY A 248 3.28 18.75 16.24
N ILE A 249 3.61 19.80 15.45
CA ILE A 249 2.93 20.15 14.21
C ILE A 249 3.80 19.67 13.03
N THR A 250 3.21 18.83 12.18
CA THR A 250 3.79 18.48 10.89
C THR A 250 3.38 19.55 9.88
N GLU A 251 4.34 20.14 9.20
CA GLU A 251 4.12 21.00 8.06
C GLU A 251 4.62 20.29 6.80
N ALA A 252 3.77 20.23 5.77
CA ALA A 252 4.12 19.70 4.45
C ALA A 252 3.85 20.77 3.40
N VAL A 253 4.83 21.03 2.54
CA VAL A 253 4.70 21.94 1.40
C VAL A 253 4.62 21.11 0.13
N PHE A 254 3.51 21.26 -0.60
CA PHE A 254 3.28 20.61 -1.88
C PHE A 254 3.25 21.64 -3.01
N LEU A 255 3.79 21.29 -4.17
CA LEU A 255 3.66 22.04 -5.41
C LEU A 255 2.49 21.48 -6.23
N HIS A 256 1.62 22.36 -6.69
CA HIS A 256 0.58 22.09 -7.70
C HIS A 256 0.73 23.10 -8.84
N GLY A 257 1.14 22.62 -10.02
CA GLY A 257 1.56 23.51 -11.10
C GLY A 257 2.73 24.39 -10.64
N THR A 258 2.53 25.70 -10.56
CA THR A 258 3.50 26.67 -10.03
C THR A 258 3.20 27.12 -8.60
N GLN A 259 2.04 26.77 -8.05
CA GLN A 259 1.60 27.22 -6.73
C GLN A 259 2.06 26.26 -5.64
N ARG A 260 2.69 26.80 -4.61
CA ARG A 260 2.99 26.07 -3.37
C ARG A 260 1.81 26.11 -2.41
N TRP A 261 1.58 25.00 -1.72
CA TRP A 261 0.53 24.82 -0.73
C TRP A 261 1.13 24.27 0.54
N ARG A 262 0.92 24.98 1.65
CA ARG A 262 1.30 24.54 2.99
C ARG A 262 0.13 23.84 3.64
N VAL A 263 0.37 22.62 4.12
CA VAL A 263 -0.59 21.83 4.91
C VAL A 263 0.00 21.62 6.29
N ARG A 264 -0.72 22.05 7.32
CA ARG A 264 -0.31 21.88 8.73
C ARG A 264 -1.23 20.88 9.42
N LEU A 265 -0.63 19.87 10.04
CA LEU A 265 -1.33 18.81 10.75
C LEU A 265 -0.80 18.65 12.17
N ARG A 266 -1.68 18.24 13.08
CA ARG A 266 -1.31 17.77 14.42
C ARG A 266 -1.61 16.29 14.53
N ARG A 267 -0.67 15.51 15.10
CA ARG A 267 -0.94 14.13 15.48
C ARG A 267 -1.69 14.12 16.81
N ALA A 268 -2.86 13.50 16.84
CA ALA A 268 -3.63 13.27 18.06
C ALA A 268 -3.73 11.76 18.34
N GLN A 269 -3.68 11.39 19.60
CA GLN A 269 -3.95 10.03 20.04
C GLN A 269 -5.47 9.85 20.11
N ALA A 270 -5.96 8.78 19.51
CA ALA A 270 -7.35 8.35 19.61
C ALA A 270 -7.46 7.13 20.54
N ASP A 271 -8.69 6.71 20.80
CA ASP A 271 -8.99 5.62 21.72
C ASP A 271 -8.27 4.32 21.33
N ALA A 272 -7.98 3.53 22.36
CA ALA A 272 -7.35 2.23 22.18
C ALA A 272 -8.39 1.20 21.74
N HIS A 273 -8.06 0.44 20.69
CA HIS A 273 -8.97 -0.57 20.13
C HIS A 273 -8.24 -1.86 19.80
N LEU A 274 -9.00 -2.96 19.67
CA LEU A 274 -8.51 -4.19 19.07
C LEU A 274 -8.36 -3.97 17.55
N LEU A 275 -7.12 -3.95 17.06
CA LEU A 275 -6.80 -3.60 15.68
C LEU A 275 -6.79 -4.80 14.72
N THR A 276 -6.80 -6.03 15.26
CA THR A 276 -6.88 -7.28 14.50
C THR A 276 -7.87 -8.23 15.18
N CYS A 277 -8.42 -9.19 14.45
CA CYS A 277 -9.37 -10.17 14.98
C CYS A 277 -8.75 -11.06 16.07
N GLY A 278 -7.43 -11.28 16.01
CA GLY A 278 -6.68 -12.06 16.99
C GLY A 278 -6.12 -11.25 18.17
N ALA A 279 -6.31 -9.92 18.18
CA ALA A 279 -5.77 -9.06 19.22
C ALA A 279 -6.39 -9.38 20.59
N ARG A 280 -5.53 -9.46 21.62
CA ARG A 280 -5.94 -9.62 23.03
C ARG A 280 -5.86 -8.33 23.83
N LEU A 281 -5.11 -7.35 23.32
CA LEU A 281 -4.89 -6.05 23.94
C LEU A 281 -5.29 -4.95 22.97
N SER A 282 -5.95 -3.94 23.50
CA SER A 282 -6.24 -2.71 22.77
C SER A 282 -4.96 -1.91 22.57
N ASN A 283 -4.76 -1.38 21.38
CA ASN A 283 -3.62 -0.52 21.05
C ASN A 283 -4.11 0.90 20.76
N PRO A 284 -3.37 1.94 21.20
CA PRO A 284 -3.71 3.31 20.87
C PRO A 284 -3.67 3.50 19.35
N THR A 285 -4.65 4.23 18.85
CA THR A 285 -4.66 4.68 17.45
C THR A 285 -4.23 6.13 17.37
N PHE A 286 -3.81 6.56 16.20
CA PHE A 286 -3.42 7.94 15.97
C PHE A 286 -4.16 8.48 14.77
N VAL A 287 -4.58 9.73 14.88
CA VAL A 287 -5.21 10.48 13.80
C VAL A 287 -4.39 11.72 13.49
N HIS A 288 -4.52 12.20 12.26
CA HIS A 288 -3.86 13.41 11.79
C HIS A 288 -4.90 14.49 11.60
N GLU A 289 -4.99 15.40 12.57
CA GLU A 289 -5.94 16.51 12.56
C GLU A 289 -5.44 17.64 11.67
N LEU A 290 -6.27 18.08 10.74
CA LEU A 290 -5.98 19.24 9.90
C LEU A 290 -6.03 20.53 10.71
N ILE A 291 -4.94 21.30 10.72
CA ILE A 291 -4.90 22.66 11.28
C ILE A 291 -5.25 23.68 10.19
N ALA A 292 -4.55 23.63 9.05
CA ALA A 292 -4.72 24.60 7.97
C ALA A 292 -4.22 24.06 6.62
N ILE A 293 -4.83 24.56 5.54
CA ILE A 293 -4.37 24.45 4.15
C ILE A 293 -4.34 25.86 3.59
N GLU A 294 -3.17 26.33 3.17
CA GLU A 294 -2.98 27.72 2.74
C GLU A 294 -2.01 27.76 1.55
N PRO A 295 -2.20 28.68 0.59
CA PRO A 295 -1.15 28.99 -0.38
C PRO A 295 0.12 29.44 0.34
N ASP A 296 1.28 28.89 -0.03
CA ASP A 296 2.56 29.30 0.52
C ASP A 296 3.19 30.38 -0.35
N ALA A 297 3.12 31.63 0.11
CA ALA A 297 3.67 32.80 -0.58
C ALA A 297 5.20 32.93 -0.44
N THR A 298 5.87 32.07 0.33
CA THR A 298 7.32 32.10 0.45
C THR A 298 7.98 31.48 -0.79
N GLY A 299 8.19 32.30 -1.83
CA GLY A 299 8.85 31.83 -3.06
C GLY A 299 8.87 32.73 -4.29
N LEU A 300 8.17 33.86 -4.33
CA LEU A 300 8.22 34.81 -5.45
C LEU A 300 9.13 36.02 -5.18
N ALA A 301 10.21 35.84 -4.42
CA ALA A 301 11.30 36.80 -4.42
C ALA A 301 12.27 36.46 -5.57
N VAL A 302 11.81 36.63 -6.82
CA VAL A 302 12.74 36.92 -7.91
C VAL A 302 13.15 38.38 -7.68
N SER A 303 14.27 38.59 -7.00
CA SER A 303 14.87 39.92 -6.92
C SER A 303 15.39 40.30 -8.32
N PRO A 304 15.24 41.57 -8.74
CA PRO A 304 15.58 42.04 -10.08
C PRO A 304 17.07 41.92 -10.42
#